data_AF-A0A150TN42-F1
#
_entry.id   AF-A0A150TN42-F1
#
_cell.length_a   1.000
_cell.length_b   1.000
_cell.length_c   1.000
_cell.angle_alpha   90.00
_cell.angle_beta   90.00
_cell.angle_gamma   90.00
#
_symmetry.space_group_name_H-M   'P 1'
#
loop_
_entity.id
_entity.type
_entity.pdbx_description
1 polymer ?
#
loop_
_entity_poly.entity_id
_entity_poly.type
_entity_poly.pdbx_seq_one_letter_code
_entity_poly.pdbx_strand_id
1 'polypeptide(L)'
;MLVVMTYKLDELAGEAGVAPRTVRYYVQRGLLPAPEFRGKDTSYGREHLVRLRAIKVLQQAHLPLEEIQARLAGAGLDEIERIAAGAPPAAKAGACAGPAEAAAASA
;
A
#
# COMPACT_ATOMS: atom_id res chain seq x y z
N MET A 1 -7.31 16.77 -17.29
CA MET A 1 -5.86 17.09 -17.36
C MET A 1 -5.20 16.42 -16.16
N LEU A 2 -4.86 15.13 -16.29
CA LEU A 2 -4.25 14.37 -15.19
C LEU A 2 -2.76 14.74 -15.14
N VAL A 3 -2.39 15.53 -14.13
CA VAL A 3 -0.98 15.77 -13.87
C VAL A 3 -0.42 14.51 -13.20
N VAL A 4 0.39 13.75 -13.92
CA VAL A 4 1.05 12.56 -13.37
C VAL A 4 2.16 13.03 -12.45
N MET A 5 1.82 13.25 -11.19
CA MET A 5 2.79 13.53 -10.13
C MET A 5 3.63 12.27 -9.93
N THR A 6 4.89 12.35 -10.32
CA THR A 6 5.88 11.27 -10.19
C THR A 6 6.79 11.56 -9.02
N TYR A 7 7.02 10.56 -8.19
CA TYR A 7 7.84 10.59 -6.98
C TYR A 7 9.01 9.61 -7.13
N LYS A 8 10.16 9.96 -6.56
CA LYS A 8 11.24 8.98 -6.36
C LYS A 8 10.92 8.05 -5.19
N LEU A 9 11.67 6.95 -5.08
CA LEU A 9 11.50 5.99 -3.99
C LEU A 9 11.55 6.67 -2.60
N ASP A 10 12.57 7.50 -2.36
CA ASP A 10 12.76 8.19 -1.07
C ASP A 10 11.68 9.22 -0.78
N GLU A 11 11.24 9.96 -1.80
CA GLU A 11 10.15 10.94 -1.69
C GLU A 11 8.82 10.24 -1.37
N LEU A 12 8.51 9.17 -2.11
CA LEU A 12 7.32 8.36 -1.88
C LEU A 12 7.31 7.76 -0.47
N ALA A 13 8.46 7.23 -0.05
CA ALA A 13 8.65 6.65 1.27
C ALA A 13 8.41 7.70 2.37
N GLY A 14 8.98 8.90 2.22
CA GLY A 14 8.76 10.04 3.12
C GLY A 14 7.30 10.46 3.20
N GLU A 15 6.64 10.66 2.04
CA GLU A 15 5.24 11.09 1.93
C GLU A 15 4.22 10.08 2.48
N ALA A 16 4.53 8.79 2.39
CA ALA A 16 3.74 7.73 3.00
C ALA A 16 4.16 7.42 4.46
N GLY A 17 5.30 7.96 4.90
CA GLY A 17 5.92 7.67 6.20
C GLY A 17 6.28 6.20 6.38
N VAL A 18 6.74 5.54 5.31
CA VAL A 18 7.23 4.16 5.33
C VAL A 18 8.70 4.14 4.94
N ALA A 19 9.42 3.06 5.25
CA ALA A 19 10.81 2.93 4.82
C ALA A 19 10.90 2.61 3.31
N PRO A 20 11.94 3.08 2.59
CA PRO A 20 12.20 2.73 1.18
C PRO A 20 12.27 1.21 0.94
N ARG A 21 12.83 0.48 1.91
CA ARG A 21 12.91 -0.99 1.90
C ARG A 21 11.53 -1.64 1.90
N THR A 22 10.59 -1.08 2.66
CA THR A 22 9.20 -1.55 2.72
C THR A 22 8.46 -1.31 1.41
N VAL A 23 8.70 -0.17 0.76
CA VAL A 23 8.14 0.10 -0.58
C VAL A 23 8.61 -0.95 -1.58
N ARG A 24 9.92 -1.23 -1.63
CA ARG A 24 10.47 -2.27 -2.52
C ARG A 24 9.89 -3.65 -2.21
N TYR A 25 9.73 -3.98 -0.94
CA TYR A 25 9.10 -5.22 -0.50
C TYR A 25 7.65 -5.34 -1.01
N TYR A 26 6.85 -4.27 -0.94
CA TYR A 26 5.49 -4.25 -1.46
C TYR A 26 5.40 -4.32 -2.99
N VAL A 27 6.35 -3.71 -3.71
CA VAL A 27 6.48 -3.88 -5.16
C VAL A 27 6.79 -5.34 -5.50
N GLN A 28 7.74 -5.96 -4.80
CA GLN A 28 8.14 -7.35 -5.06
C GLN A 28 7.04 -8.37 -4.76
N ARG A 29 6.20 -8.13 -3.73
CA ARG A 29 5.01 -8.93 -3.45
C ARG A 29 3.80 -8.64 -4.37
N GLY A 30 3.88 -7.60 -5.21
CA GLY A 30 2.78 -7.21 -6.11
C GLY A 30 1.64 -6.43 -5.44
N LEU A 31 1.84 -5.86 -4.25
CA LEU A 31 0.84 -4.99 -3.59
C LEU A 31 0.74 -3.63 -4.29
N LEU A 32 1.86 -3.17 -4.84
CA LEU A 32 1.95 -1.93 -5.59
C LEU A 32 1.97 -2.25 -7.09
N PRO A 33 1.34 -1.41 -7.92
CA PRO A 33 1.48 -1.56 -9.37
C PRO A 33 2.96 -1.43 -9.74
N ALA A 34 3.34 -2.04 -10.86
CA ALA A 34 4.71 -1.96 -11.33
C ALA A 34 5.07 -0.48 -11.55
N PRO A 35 6.17 0.01 -10.93
CA PRO A 35 6.55 1.40 -11.10
C PRO A 35 6.99 1.66 -12.55
N GLU A 36 6.87 2.92 -12.98
CA GLU A 36 7.35 3.32 -14.29
C GLU A 36 8.88 3.41 -14.25
N PHE A 37 9.53 2.56 -15.05
CA PHE A 37 10.98 2.60 -15.23
C PHE A 37 11.33 3.69 -16.24
N ARG A 38 11.81 4.84 -15.74
CA ARG A 38 12.33 5.91 -16.61
C ARG A 38 13.85 5.79 -16.68
N GLY A 39 14.33 4.78 -17.40
CA GLY A 39 15.75 4.53 -17.60
C GLY A 39 16.46 4.01 -16.33
N LYS A 40 17.34 4.83 -15.73
CA LYS A 40 18.10 4.47 -14.51
C LYS A 40 17.31 4.64 -13.22
N ASP A 41 16.26 5.45 -13.24
CA ASP A 41 15.47 5.79 -12.06
C ASP A 41 14.06 5.16 -12.11
N THR A 42 13.59 4.74 -10.94
CA THR A 42 12.25 4.18 -10.73
C THR A 42 11.32 5.31 -10.29
N SER A 43 10.28 5.58 -11.07
CA SER A 43 9.31 6.63 -10.79
C SER A 43 7.99 6.03 -10.28
N TYR A 44 7.45 6.62 -9.22
CA TYR A 44 6.20 6.22 -8.60
C TYR A 44 5.14 7.30 -8.80
N GLY A 45 4.01 6.94 -9.40
CA GLY A 45 2.87 7.87 -9.51
C GLY A 45 2.09 8.03 -8.20
N ARG A 46 1.16 9.00 -8.20
CA ARG A 46 0.21 9.24 -7.10
C ARG A 46 -0.54 7.98 -6.65
N GLU A 47 -0.87 7.05 -7.55
CA GLU A 47 -1.54 5.79 -7.19
C GLU A 47 -0.77 5.00 -6.13
N HIS A 48 0.57 4.99 -6.22
CA HIS A 48 1.43 4.29 -5.28
C HIS A 48 1.35 4.93 -3.89
N LEU A 49 1.34 6.26 -3.83
CA LEU A 49 1.27 7.02 -2.58
C LEU A 49 -0.06 6.75 -1.87
N VAL A 50 -1.17 6.79 -2.60
CA VAL A 50 -2.50 6.51 -2.05
C VAL A 50 -2.58 5.07 -1.54
N ARG A 51 -2.09 4.09 -2.30
CA ARG A 51 -2.03 2.68 -1.86
C ARG A 51 -1.23 2.53 -0.57
N LEU A 52 -0.05 3.14 -0.47
CA LEU A 52 0.78 3.07 0.73
C LEU A 52 0.06 3.67 1.96
N ARG A 53 -0.64 4.79 1.79
CA ARG A 53 -1.44 5.38 2.87
C ARG A 53 -2.60 4.47 3.28
N ALA A 54 -3.30 3.88 2.32
CA ALA A 54 -4.37 2.92 2.60
C ALA A 54 -3.86 1.68 3.36
N ILE A 55 -2.69 1.13 2.98
CA ILE A 55 -2.04 0.02 3.69
C ILE A 55 -1.82 0.40 5.17
N LYS A 56 -1.33 1.61 5.43
CA LYS A 56 -1.10 2.10 6.80
C LYS A 56 -2.38 2.17 7.63
N VAL A 57 -3.46 2.72 7.05
CA VAL A 57 -4.76 2.79 7.72
C VAL A 57 -5.28 1.40 8.06
N LEU A 58 -5.15 0.44 7.15
CA LEU A 58 -5.59 -0.93 7.38
C LEU A 58 -4.70 -1.68 8.38
N GLN A 59 -3.39 -1.40 8.40
CA GLN A 59 -2.48 -1.93 9.42
C GLN A 59 -2.82 -1.41 10.82
N GLN A 60 -3.21 -0.13 10.94
CA GLN A 60 -3.70 0.44 12.20
C GLN A 60 -5.02 -0.21 12.65
N ALA A 61 -5.81 -0.75 11.72
CA ALA A 61 -6.98 -1.55 12.00
C ALA A 61 -6.66 -3.03 12.34
N HIS A 62 -5.38 -3.38 12.56
CA HIS A 62 -4.90 -4.73 12.89
C HIS A 62 -5.23 -5.81 11.84
N LEU A 63 -5.36 -5.43 10.57
CA LEU A 63 -5.54 -6.38 9.47
C LEU A 63 -4.21 -7.03 9.08
N PRO A 64 -4.18 -8.34 8.80
CA PRO A 64 -2.98 -9.01 8.30
C PRO A 64 -2.63 -8.52 6.89
N LEU A 65 -1.35 -8.52 6.56
CA LEU A 65 -0.85 -7.95 5.30
C LEU A 65 -1.45 -8.63 4.05
N GLU A 66 -1.77 -9.92 4.13
CA GLU A 66 -2.35 -10.67 3.02
C GLU A 66 -3.80 -10.27 2.74
N GLU A 67 -4.57 -10.00 3.79
CA GLU A 67 -5.93 -9.49 3.68
C GLU A 67 -5.93 -8.06 3.10
N ILE A 68 -4.99 -7.23 3.55
CA ILE A 68 -4.77 -5.90 2.99
C ILE A 68 -4.46 -6.00 1.50
N GLN A 69 -3.58 -6.92 1.10
CA GLN A 69 -3.24 -7.16 -0.30
C GLN A 69 -4.46 -7.59 -1.12
N ALA A 70 -5.21 -8.59 -0.65
CA ALA A 70 -6.41 -9.08 -1.35
C ALA A 70 -7.45 -7.96 -1.54
N ARG A 71 -7.64 -7.15 -0.49
CA ARG A 71 -8.57 -6.02 -0.52
C ARG A 71 -8.15 -4.92 -1.49
N LEU A 72 -6.86 -4.57 -1.51
CA LEU A 72 -6.34 -3.54 -2.41
C LEU A 72 -6.20 -4.02 -3.86
N ALA A 73 -6.06 -5.33 -4.09
CA ALA A 73 -5.98 -5.90 -5.43
C ALA A 73 -7.30 -5.77 -6.20
N GLY A 74 -8.46 -5.89 -5.52
CA GLY A 74 -9.78 -5.73 -6.12
C GLY A 74 -10.36 -4.31 -6.05
N ALA A 75 -9.76 -3.42 -5.26
CA ALA A 75 -10.27 -2.06 -5.04
C ALA A 75 -9.87 -1.11 -6.18
N GLY A 76 -10.83 -0.32 -6.65
CA GLY A 76 -10.56 0.80 -7.56
C GLY A 76 -9.81 1.94 -6.85
N LEU A 77 -9.15 2.80 -7.62
CA LEU A 77 -8.35 3.90 -7.05
C LEU A 77 -9.18 4.83 -6.14
N ASP A 78 -10.42 5.13 -6.50
CA ASP A 78 -11.34 5.94 -5.68
C ASP A 78 -11.68 5.29 -4.32
N GLU A 79 -11.71 3.96 -4.26
CA GLU A 79 -11.93 3.24 -3.01
C GLU A 79 -10.67 3.26 -2.14
N ILE A 80 -9.50 3.06 -2.76
CA ILE A 80 -8.21 3.14 -2.06
C ILE A 80 -8.00 4.56 -1.52
N GLU A 81 -8.38 5.59 -2.27
CA GLU A 81 -8.36 6.99 -1.81
C GLU A 81 -9.24 7.23 -0.59
N ARG A 82 -10.45 6.66 -0.57
CA ARG A 82 -11.33 6.76 0.60
C ARG A 82 -10.73 6.09 1.84
N ILE A 83 -10.14 4.91 1.68
CA ILE A 83 -9.45 4.20 2.77
C ILE A 83 -8.25 5.04 3.25
N ALA A 84 -7.45 5.57 2.33
CA ALA A 84 -6.29 6.41 2.65
C ALA A 84 -6.66 7.72 3.35
N ALA A 85 -7.84 8.29 3.05
CA ALA A 85 -8.36 9.49 3.70
C ALA A 85 -8.86 9.23 5.14
N GLY A 86 -8.80 8.00 5.62
CA GLY A 86 -9.30 7.64 6.96
C GLY A 86 -10.82 7.53 7.04
N ALA A 87 -11.52 7.53 5.91
CA ALA A 87 -12.93 7.15 5.91
C ALA A 87 -12.99 5.66 6.31
N PRO A 88 -13.74 5.29 7.36
CA PRO A 88 -13.90 3.89 7.70
C PRO A 88 -14.40 3.18 6.44
N PRO A 89 -13.79 2.05 6.05
CA PRO A 89 -14.23 1.36 4.87
C PRO A 89 -15.71 1.03 5.09
N ALA A 90 -16.58 1.49 4.19
CA ALA A 90 -17.98 1.14 4.25
C ALA A 90 -18.06 -0.39 4.38
N ALA A 91 -18.49 -0.83 5.57
CA ALA A 91 -18.33 -2.18 6.01
C ALA A 91 -19.00 -3.14 5.02
N LYS A 92 -18.19 -3.88 4.27
CA LYS A 92 -18.53 -5.25 3.93
C LYS A 92 -17.72 -6.12 4.88
N ALA A 93 -18.41 -6.50 5.95
CA ALA A 93 -18.06 -7.62 6.79
C ALA A 93 -17.98 -8.89 5.93
N GLY A 94 -16.90 -9.62 6.11
CA GLY A 94 -16.62 -10.93 5.52
C GLY A 94 -15.10 -11.07 5.49
N ALA A 95 -14.45 -11.96 6.20
CA ALA A 95 -14.90 -13.04 7.06
C ALA A 95 -13.74 -13.36 8.02
N CYS A 96 -14.03 -14.12 9.08
CA CYS A 96 -13.01 -14.73 9.95
C CYS A 96 -11.90 -15.45 9.15
N ALA A 97 -10.65 -15.02 9.28
CA ALA A 97 -9.44 -15.84 9.08
C ALA A 97 -8.25 -15.18 9.80
N GLY A 98 -7.92 -15.62 11.03
CA GLY A 98 -6.57 -15.47 11.59
C GLY A 98 -5.66 -16.63 11.17
N PRO A 99 -4.44 -16.80 11.71
CA PRO A 99 -3.51 -15.87 12.34
C PRO A 99 -2.24 -15.66 11.46
N ALA A 100 -1.65 -14.47 11.46
CA ALA A 100 -0.35 -14.22 10.79
C ALA A 100 0.63 -13.52 11.75
N GLU A 101 0.80 -14.13 12.93
CA GLU A 101 1.96 -13.92 13.78
C GLU A 101 2.78 -15.21 13.74
N ALA A 102 3.83 -15.24 12.90
CA ALA A 102 5.04 -16.03 13.07
C ALA A 102 5.93 -15.89 11.83
N ALA A 103 6.95 -15.03 11.91
CA ALA A 103 8.34 -15.38 11.59
C ALA A 103 9.19 -14.11 11.40
N ALA A 104 9.63 -13.51 12.51
CA ALA A 104 11.02 -13.09 12.67
C ALA A 104 11.30 -12.66 14.12
N ALA A 105 12.34 -13.29 14.67
CA ALA A 105 13.18 -12.85 15.80
C ALA A 105 12.82 -13.32 17.23
N SER A 106 13.52 -14.41 17.61
CA SER A 106 14.43 -14.47 18.78
C SER A 106 13.90 -15.02 20.11
N ALA A 107 14.12 -16.33 20.32
CA ALA A 107 14.81 -16.91 21.49
C ALA A 107 15.20 -18.36 21.18
#